data_AF-X6M8P5-F1
#
_entry.id   AF-X6M8P5-F1
#
_cell.length_a   1.000
_cell.length_b   1.000
_cell.length_c   1.000
_cell.angle_alpha   90.00
_cell.angle_beta   90.00
_cell.angle_gamma   90.00
#
_symmetry.space_group_name_H-M   'P 1'
#
loop_
_entity.id
_entity.type
_entity.pdbx_description
1 polymer ?
#
loop_
_entity_poly.entity_id
_entity_poly.type
_entity_poly.pdbx_seq_one_letter_code
_entity_poly.pdbx_strand_id
1 'polypeptide(L)'
;MEKFKANPRVFHPKESHRIVKKYNSLVFRLCHFEMQFFEAWKLVCEQAKRLLQSSIIVKYTNTEDNVEEFYANFDRHLFEFMRESKFLLDSGKDIPQSARIILLLQNKLKANFNKVKNVCEMYNHLMRATSPIIRSIIEPHISVCRIYFLLLSLSLLLLLLLLLYIFFF
;
A
#
# COMPACT_ATOMS: atom_id res chain seq x y z
N MET A 1 -14.55 -1.19 33.13
CA MET A 1 -14.54 -0.48 34.43
C MET A 1 -15.85 0.22 34.78
N GLU A 2 -16.63 0.71 33.82
CA GLU A 2 -17.85 1.48 34.12
C GLU A 2 -18.89 0.70 34.95
N LYS A 3 -19.09 -0.59 34.65
CA LYS A 3 -19.95 -1.47 35.46
C LYS A 3 -19.47 -1.65 36.91
N PHE A 4 -18.15 -1.59 37.15
CA PHE A 4 -17.60 -1.64 38.51
C PHE A 4 -17.74 -0.30 39.23
N LYS A 5 -17.62 0.83 38.50
CA LYS A 5 -17.92 2.17 39.03
C LYS A 5 -19.39 2.34 39.43
N ALA A 6 -20.32 1.68 38.73
CA ALA A 6 -21.75 1.73 39.02
C ALA A 6 -22.15 1.07 40.36
N ASN A 7 -21.32 0.17 40.92
CA ASN A 7 -21.56 -0.42 42.24
C ASN A 7 -20.32 -0.26 43.15
N PRO A 8 -20.21 0.86 43.89
CA PRO A 8 -19.04 1.18 44.71
C PRO A 8 -18.73 0.14 45.79
N ARG A 9 -19.73 -0.66 46.20
CA ARG A 9 -19.60 -1.71 47.23
C ARG A 9 -18.57 -2.78 46.83
N VAL A 10 -18.36 -2.98 45.52
CA VAL A 10 -17.42 -3.97 44.97
C VAL A 10 -15.95 -3.58 45.22
N PHE A 11 -15.66 -2.31 45.54
CA PHE A 11 -14.31 -1.84 45.84
C PHE A 11 -13.92 -1.92 47.33
N HIS A 12 -14.83 -2.30 48.23
CA HIS A 12 -14.50 -2.41 49.67
C HIS A 12 -13.51 -3.53 50.03
N PRO A 13 -13.54 -4.73 49.41
CA PRO A 13 -12.60 -5.79 49.75
C PRO A 13 -11.15 -5.40 49.41
N LYS A 14 -10.17 -5.77 50.26
CA LYS A 14 -8.74 -5.54 49.99
C LYS A 14 -8.26 -6.21 48.68
N GLU A 15 -8.90 -7.31 48.28
CA GLU A 15 -8.61 -8.01 47.03
C GLU A 15 -9.01 -7.20 45.79
N SER A 16 -10.10 -6.43 45.87
CA SER A 16 -10.61 -5.60 44.77
C SER A 16 -9.58 -4.55 44.36
N HIS A 17 -8.90 -3.93 45.32
CA HIS A 17 -7.85 -2.94 45.07
C HIS A 17 -6.68 -3.51 44.27
N ARG A 18 -6.31 -4.78 44.51
CA ARG A 18 -5.27 -5.48 43.73
C ARG A 18 -5.71 -5.66 42.27
N ILE A 19 -6.97 -6.03 42.05
CA ILE A 19 -7.55 -6.21 40.70
C ILE A 19 -7.61 -4.86 39.97
N VAL A 20 -8.05 -3.79 40.63
CA VAL A 20 -8.07 -2.43 40.07
C VAL A 20 -6.67 -1.98 39.66
N LYS A 21 -5.67 -2.20 40.52
CA LYS A 21 -4.27 -1.85 40.21
C LYS A 21 -3.74 -2.62 38.99
N LYS A 22 -4.05 -3.91 38.88
CA LYS A 22 -3.70 -4.73 37.69
C LYS A 22 -4.41 -4.23 36.44
N TYR A 23 -5.71 -3.96 36.52
CA TYR A 23 -6.49 -3.42 35.40
C TYR A 23 -5.93 -2.07 34.94
N ASN A 24 -5.68 -1.13 35.84
CA ASN A 24 -5.14 0.18 35.49
C ASN A 24 -3.74 0.06 34.87
N SER A 25 -2.90 -0.83 35.39
CA SER A 25 -1.59 -1.13 34.81
C SER A 25 -1.69 -1.76 33.41
N LEU A 26 -2.70 -2.59 33.16
CA LEU A 26 -2.95 -3.18 31.85
C LEU A 26 -3.48 -2.13 30.87
N VAL A 27 -4.45 -1.30 31.27
CA VAL A 27 -4.97 -0.22 30.44
C VAL A 27 -3.88 0.78 30.08
N PHE A 28 -3.03 1.15 31.05
CA PHE A 28 -1.88 2.01 30.78
C PHE A 28 -0.96 1.42 29.72
N ARG A 29 -0.63 0.12 29.84
CA ARG A 29 0.19 -0.59 28.84
C ARG A 29 -0.46 -0.67 27.47
N LEU A 30 -1.77 -0.95 27.41
CA LEU A 30 -2.52 -0.99 26.15
C LEU A 30 -2.55 0.38 25.47
N CYS A 31 -2.79 1.45 26.22
CA CYS A 31 -2.78 2.81 25.70
C CYS A 31 -1.39 3.19 25.17
N HIS A 32 -0.33 2.87 25.92
CA HIS A 32 1.04 3.11 25.48
C HIS A 32 1.38 2.34 24.19
N PHE A 33 0.98 1.06 24.11
CA PHE A 33 1.15 0.26 22.90
C PHE A 33 0.41 0.88 21.71
N GLU A 34 -0.82 1.34 21.91
CA GLU A 34 -1.61 1.99 20.86
C GLU A 34 -0.98 3.30 20.36
N MET A 35 -0.43 4.11 21.28
CA MET A 35 0.32 5.32 20.91
C MET A 35 1.55 4.98 20.08
N GLN A 36 2.37 4.02 20.53
CA GLN A 36 3.57 3.59 19.82
C GLN A 36 3.25 3.00 18.44
N PHE A 37 2.19 2.19 18.35
CA PHE A 37 1.72 1.65 17.08
C PHE A 37 1.32 2.77 16.11
N PHE A 38 0.57 3.76 16.59
CA PHE A 38 0.14 4.88 15.76
C PHE A 38 1.31 5.75 15.29
N GLU A 39 2.31 5.98 16.15
CA GLU A 39 3.53 6.68 15.77
C GLU A 39 4.33 5.91 14.72
N ALA A 40 4.51 4.60 14.89
CA ALA A 40 5.17 3.75 13.91
C ALA A 40 4.41 3.75 12.57
N TRP A 41 3.08 3.69 12.61
CA TRP A 41 2.22 3.73 11.43
C TRP A 41 2.36 5.04 10.64
N LYS A 42 2.57 6.19 11.31
CA LYS A 42 2.87 7.46 10.64
C LYS A 42 4.16 7.38 9.81
N LEU A 43 5.18 6.64 10.26
CA LEU A 43 6.42 6.45 9.49
C LEU A 43 6.18 5.60 8.23
N VAL A 44 5.26 4.63 8.30
CA VAL A 44 4.85 3.82 7.15
C VAL A 44 4.15 4.66 6.09
N CYS A 45 3.45 5.74 6.47
CA CYS A 45 2.83 6.67 5.52
C CYS A 45 3.86 7.24 4.51
N GLU A 46 5.05 7.61 5.00
CA GLU A 46 6.12 8.14 4.14
C GLU A 46 6.76 7.06 3.25
N GLN A 47 6.74 5.80 3.69
CA GLN A 47 7.15 4.68 2.84
C GLN A 47 6.10 4.42 1.74
N ALA A 48 4.81 4.44 2.07
CA ALA A 48 3.72 4.31 1.10
C ALA A 48 3.75 5.41 0.04
N LYS A 49 4.08 6.66 0.42
CA LYS A 49 4.29 7.77 -0.52
C LYS A 49 5.43 7.47 -1.50
N ARG A 50 6.56 6.97 -1.02
CA ARG A 50 7.70 6.59 -1.86
C ARG A 50 7.37 5.42 -2.79
N LEU A 51 6.60 4.44 -2.32
CA LEU A 51 6.14 3.33 -3.16
C LEU A 51 5.24 3.81 -4.30
N LEU A 52 4.35 4.77 -4.06
CA LEU A 52 3.55 5.39 -5.11
C LEU A 52 4.38 6.18 -6.13
N GLN A 53 5.53 6.73 -5.71
CA GLN A 53 6.48 7.41 -6.60
C GLN A 53 7.40 6.44 -7.34
N SER A 54 7.48 5.18 -6.92
CA SER A 54 8.33 4.18 -7.56
C SER A 54 7.73 3.72 -8.89
N SER A 55 8.59 3.18 -9.78
CA SER A 55 8.10 2.63 -11.05
C SER A 55 7.14 1.48 -10.80
N ILE A 56 5.92 1.62 -11.33
CA ILE A 56 4.88 0.59 -11.27
C ILE A 56 5.23 -0.59 -12.18
N ILE A 57 6.11 -0.41 -13.17
CA ILE A 57 6.50 -1.46 -14.11
C ILE A 57 7.96 -1.85 -13.83
N VAL A 58 8.17 -3.12 -13.56
CA VAL A 58 9.48 -3.74 -13.37
C VAL A 58 9.74 -4.67 -14.55
N LYS A 59 10.90 -4.50 -15.16
CA LYS A 59 11.39 -5.38 -16.21
C LYS A 59 12.15 -6.54 -15.56
N TYR A 60 11.82 -7.75 -15.95
CA TYR A 60 12.55 -8.95 -15.59
C TYR A 60 13.02 -9.66 -16.88
N THR A 61 14.32 -9.81 -17.04
CA THR A 61 14.90 -10.60 -18.13
C THR A 61 15.18 -12.00 -17.63
N ASN A 62 14.48 -13.00 -18.19
CA ASN A 62 14.79 -14.39 -17.87
C ASN A 62 16.04 -14.81 -18.66
N THR A 63 17.06 -15.27 -17.94
CA THR A 63 18.42 -15.53 -18.44
C THR A 63 18.51 -16.72 -19.39
N GLU A 64 17.51 -17.60 -19.41
CA GLU A 64 17.54 -18.85 -20.20
C GLU A 64 17.01 -18.67 -21.63
N ASP A 65 16.05 -17.76 -21.85
CA ASP A 65 15.37 -17.58 -23.15
C ASP A 65 15.51 -16.17 -23.75
N ASN A 66 16.30 -15.27 -23.13
CA ASN A 66 16.42 -13.84 -23.50
C ASN A 66 15.05 -13.14 -23.68
N VAL A 67 14.01 -13.61 -22.96
CA VAL A 67 12.68 -13.01 -23.00
C VAL A 67 12.59 -11.97 -21.90
N GLU A 68 12.28 -10.74 -22.31
CA GLU A 68 11.93 -9.68 -21.38
C GLU A 68 10.48 -9.86 -20.98
N GLU A 69 10.25 -10.07 -19.69
CA GLU A 69 8.92 -10.08 -19.10
C GLU A 69 8.72 -8.79 -18.31
N PHE A 70 7.51 -8.26 -18.36
CA PHE A 70 7.14 -7.10 -17.55
C PHE A 70 6.24 -7.55 -16.42
N TYR A 71 6.56 -7.07 -15.22
CA TYR A 71 5.76 -7.28 -14.03
C TYR A 71 5.32 -5.92 -13.50
N ALA A 72 4.06 -5.85 -13.10
CA ALA A 72 3.59 -4.72 -12.32
C ALA A 72 4.07 -4.89 -10.87
N ASN A 73 4.76 -3.88 -10.33
CA ASN A 73 5.20 -3.81 -8.94
C ASN A 73 3.97 -3.65 -8.03
N PHE A 74 3.39 -4.78 -7.64
CA PHE A 74 2.23 -4.83 -6.76
C PHE A 74 2.68 -4.96 -5.31
N ASP A 75 2.90 -3.83 -4.64
CA ASP A 75 3.22 -3.87 -3.22
C ASP A 75 1.95 -4.14 -2.40
N ARG A 76 1.91 -5.33 -1.77
CA ARG A 76 0.87 -5.73 -0.83
C ARG A 76 0.75 -4.75 0.35
N HIS A 77 1.85 -4.14 0.76
CA HIS A 77 1.90 -3.19 1.85
C HIS A 77 1.09 -1.92 1.56
N LEU A 78 0.97 -1.52 0.29
CA LEU A 78 0.13 -0.37 -0.08
C LEU A 78 -1.36 -0.64 0.16
N PHE A 79 -1.82 -1.86 -0.10
CA PHE A 79 -3.22 -2.24 0.18
C PHE A 79 -3.49 -2.43 1.68
N GLU A 80 -2.52 -2.98 2.41
CA GLU A 80 -2.57 -3.05 3.88
C GLU A 80 -2.68 -1.65 4.47
N PHE A 81 -1.81 -0.73 4.04
CA PHE A 81 -1.85 0.67 4.42
C PHE A 81 -3.19 1.35 4.12
N MET A 82 -3.76 1.14 2.93
CA MET A 82 -5.09 1.69 2.59
C MET A 82 -6.20 1.16 3.50
N ARG A 83 -6.17 -0.13 3.85
CA ARG A 83 -7.17 -0.72 4.77
C ARG A 83 -7.02 -0.17 6.18
N GLU A 84 -5.79 -0.08 6.67
CA GLU A 84 -5.49 0.48 8.00
C GLU A 84 -5.87 1.95 8.09
N SER A 85 -5.53 2.74 7.06
CA SER A 85 -5.90 4.16 6.98
C SER A 85 -7.41 4.34 7.10
N LYS A 86 -8.20 3.50 6.41
CA LYS A 86 -9.66 3.55 6.45
C LYS A 86 -10.17 3.23 7.86
N PHE A 87 -9.66 2.17 8.48
CA PHE A 87 -10.05 1.77 9.82
C PHE A 87 -9.71 2.85 10.87
N LEU A 88 -8.55 3.49 10.76
CA LEU A 88 -8.14 4.58 11.66
C LEU A 88 -9.04 5.81 11.50
N LEU A 89 -9.44 6.14 10.26
CA LEU A 89 -10.37 7.22 9.99
C LEU A 89 -11.77 6.92 10.56
N ASP A 90 -12.29 5.71 10.35
CA ASP A 90 -13.58 5.25 10.87
C ASP A 90 -13.58 5.20 12.41
N SER A 91 -12.42 4.95 13.02
CA SER A 91 -12.22 4.97 14.48
C SER A 91 -12.13 6.39 15.06
N GLY A 92 -12.25 7.44 14.23
CA GLY A 92 -12.18 8.83 14.65
C GLY A 92 -10.78 9.33 15.01
N LYS A 93 -9.71 8.61 14.61
CA LYS A 93 -8.34 9.07 14.82
C LYS A 93 -7.93 10.07 13.75
N ASP A 94 -7.15 11.08 14.16
CA ASP A 94 -6.67 12.09 13.22
C ASP A 94 -5.45 11.58 12.43
N ILE A 95 -5.73 11.03 11.25
CA ILE A 95 -4.72 10.55 10.30
C ILE A 95 -4.06 11.72 9.53
N PRO A 96 -2.78 11.59 9.16
CA PRO A 96 -2.07 12.63 8.41
C PRO A 96 -2.73 12.87 7.04
N GLN A 97 -2.59 14.10 6.52
CA GLN A 97 -3.19 14.52 5.25
C GLN A 97 -2.76 13.62 4.07
N SER A 98 -1.51 13.19 4.08
CA SER A 98 -0.94 12.22 3.14
C SER A 98 -1.79 10.94 3.00
N ALA A 99 -2.14 10.33 4.13
CA ALA A 99 -2.95 9.11 4.16
C ALA A 99 -4.38 9.36 3.67
N ARG A 100 -4.96 10.52 3.98
CA ARG A 100 -6.29 10.93 3.49
C ARG A 100 -6.34 11.03 1.98
N ILE A 101 -5.34 11.65 1.37
CA ILE A 101 -5.26 11.79 -0.09
C ILE A 101 -5.13 10.42 -0.76
N ILE A 102 -4.30 9.53 -0.21
CA ILE A 102 -4.14 8.16 -0.72
C ILE A 102 -5.47 7.39 -0.64
N LEU A 103 -6.22 7.52 0.46
CA LEU A 103 -7.55 6.93 0.61
C LEU A 103 -8.55 7.45 -0.43
N LEU A 104 -8.56 8.75 -0.69
CA LEU A 104 -9.44 9.35 -1.71
C LEU A 104 -9.13 8.83 -3.12
N LEU A 105 -7.84 8.65 -3.41
CA LEU A 105 -7.38 8.15 -4.71
C LEU A 105 -7.43 6.62 -4.83
N GLN A 106 -7.74 5.89 -3.75
CA GLN A 106 -7.70 4.44 -3.68
C GLN A 106 -8.37 3.76 -4.88
N ASN A 107 -9.59 4.17 -5.24
CA ASN A 107 -10.34 3.51 -6.31
C ASN A 107 -9.68 3.73 -7.69
N LYS A 108 -9.16 4.94 -7.94
CA LYS A 108 -8.43 5.27 -9.17
C LYS A 108 -7.12 4.50 -9.24
N LEU A 109 -6.39 4.44 -8.12
CA LEU A 109 -5.14 3.68 -8.02
C LEU A 109 -5.38 2.20 -8.31
N LYS A 110 -6.36 1.57 -7.65
CA LYS A 110 -6.73 0.17 -7.90
C LYS A 110 -7.09 -0.11 -9.36
N ALA A 111 -7.89 0.77 -9.97
CA ALA A 111 -8.25 0.63 -11.38
C ALA A 111 -7.03 0.73 -12.30
N ASN A 112 -6.15 1.70 -12.07
CA ASN A 112 -4.93 1.88 -12.86
C ASN A 112 -3.97 0.70 -12.68
N PHE A 113 -3.79 0.21 -11.47
CA PHE A 113 -2.97 -0.97 -11.20
C PHE A 113 -3.50 -2.21 -11.94
N ASN A 114 -4.80 -2.47 -11.89
CA ASN A 114 -5.40 -3.60 -12.61
C ASN A 114 -5.21 -3.47 -14.13
N LYS A 115 -5.32 -2.26 -14.69
CA LYS A 115 -5.03 -2.03 -16.11
C LYS A 115 -3.58 -2.35 -16.45
N VAL A 116 -2.62 -1.84 -15.67
CA VAL A 116 -1.20 -2.11 -15.90
C VAL A 116 -0.92 -3.61 -15.79
N LYS A 117 -1.51 -4.29 -14.80
CA LYS A 117 -1.42 -5.75 -14.63
C LYS A 117 -1.87 -6.50 -15.88
N ASN A 118 -3.09 -6.23 -16.33
CA ASN A 118 -3.68 -6.92 -17.47
C ASN A 118 -2.84 -6.71 -18.73
N VAL A 119 -2.34 -5.50 -18.92
CA VAL A 119 -1.49 -5.14 -20.06
C VAL A 119 -0.13 -5.87 -20.00
N CYS A 120 0.50 -5.96 -18.82
CA CYS A 120 1.72 -6.75 -18.63
C CYS A 120 1.47 -8.25 -18.85
N GLU A 121 0.37 -8.79 -18.34
CA GLU A 121 0.00 -10.20 -18.52
C GLU A 121 -0.29 -10.52 -19.99
N MET A 122 -1.00 -9.64 -20.72
CA MET A 122 -1.21 -9.77 -22.16
C MET A 122 0.11 -9.79 -22.92
N TYR A 123 1.04 -8.88 -22.58
CA TYR A 123 2.36 -8.85 -23.21
C TYR A 123 3.12 -10.15 -22.95
N ASN A 124 3.20 -10.60 -21.70
CA ASN A 124 3.92 -11.83 -21.35
C ASN A 124 3.28 -13.06 -22.01
N HIS A 125 1.94 -13.12 -22.08
CA HIS A 125 1.24 -14.19 -22.78
C HIS A 125 1.54 -14.20 -24.28
N LEU A 126 1.50 -13.04 -24.94
CA LEU A 126 1.82 -12.91 -26.35
C LEU A 126 3.28 -13.31 -26.62
N MET A 127 4.20 -12.91 -25.75
CA MET A 127 5.60 -13.30 -25.86
C MET A 127 5.77 -14.82 -25.71
N ARG A 128 5.07 -15.48 -24.77
CA ARG A 128 5.13 -16.94 -24.59
C ARG A 128 4.45 -17.73 -25.71
N ALA A 129 3.35 -17.23 -26.27
CA ALA A 129 2.61 -17.90 -27.33
C ALA A 129 3.29 -17.79 -28.71
N THR A 130 4.17 -16.81 -28.91
CA THR A 130 4.83 -16.56 -30.19
C THR A 130 6.09 -17.41 -30.34
N SER A 131 6.14 -18.23 -31.40
CA SER A 131 7.35 -19.00 -31.76
C SER A 131 8.55 -18.08 -32.04
N PRO A 132 9.79 -18.49 -31.68
CA PRO A 132 11.00 -17.67 -31.84
C PRO A 132 11.23 -17.16 -33.28
N ILE A 133 10.79 -17.90 -34.30
CA ILE A 133 10.90 -17.50 -35.71
C ILE A 133 10.00 -16.28 -36.00
N ILE A 134 8.77 -16.31 -35.52
CA ILE A 134 7.79 -15.23 -35.70
C ILE A 134 8.20 -14.02 -34.86
N ARG A 135 8.79 -14.24 -33.68
CA ARG A 135 9.30 -13.16 -32.83
C ARG A 135 10.36 -12.33 -33.55
N SER A 136 11.27 -12.96 -34.29
CA SER A 136 12.29 -12.24 -35.07
C SER A 136 11.70 -11.31 -36.14
N ILE A 137 10.49 -11.60 -36.64
CA ILE A 137 9.82 -10.80 -37.67
C ILE A 137 9.03 -9.64 -37.03
N ILE A 138 8.45 -9.87 -35.84
CA ILE A 138 7.63 -8.88 -35.12
C ILE A 138 8.48 -8.01 -34.19
N GLU A 139 9.76 -8.32 -33.99
CA GLU A 139 10.71 -7.57 -33.16
C GLU A 139 10.67 -6.03 -33.35
N PRO A 140 10.59 -5.45 -34.57
CA PRO A 140 10.47 -4.00 -34.74
C PRO A 140 9.18 -3.43 -34.13
N HIS A 141 8.07 -4.18 -34.13
CA HIS A 141 6.83 -3.77 -33.49
C HIS A 141 6.88 -3.98 -31.97
N ILE A 142 7.52 -5.06 -31.50
CA ILE A 142 7.71 -5.35 -30.06
C ILE A 142 8.60 -4.29 -29.42
N SER A 143 9.66 -3.86 -30.10
CA SER A 143 10.58 -2.82 -29.62
C SER A 143 9.90 -1.45 -29.53
N VAL A 144 9.03 -1.09 -30.49
CA VAL A 144 8.18 0.11 -30.37
C VAL A 144 7.24 0.02 -29.17
N CYS A 145 6.56 -1.11 -28.97
CA CYS A 145 5.74 -1.33 -27.77
C CYS A 145 6.57 -1.19 -26.48
N ARG A 146 7.78 -1.77 -26.43
CA ARG A 146 8.69 -1.64 -25.28
C ARG A 146 9.05 -0.19 -24.98
N ILE A 147 9.31 0.62 -26.01
CA ILE A 147 9.57 2.06 -25.85
C ILE A 147 8.33 2.78 -25.30
N TYR A 148 7.14 2.45 -25.80
CA TYR A 148 5.90 3.01 -25.26
C TYR A 148 5.64 2.58 -23.82
N PHE A 149 5.96 1.35 -23.42
CA PHE A 149 5.87 0.91 -22.03
C PHE A 149 6.83 1.67 -21.10
N LEU A 150 8.06 1.90 -21.56
CA LEU A 150 9.04 2.71 -20.84
C LEU A 150 8.59 4.17 -20.73
N LEU A 151 8.11 4.77 -21.82
CA LEU A 151 7.53 6.13 -21.83
C LEU A 151 6.26 6.24 -20.99
N LEU A 152 5.43 5.19 -20.95
CA LEU A 152 4.22 5.13 -20.14
C LEU A 152 4.58 5.03 -18.65
N SER A 153 5.58 4.24 -18.30
CA SER A 153 6.10 4.20 -16.93
C SER A 153 6.67 5.57 -16.52
N LEU A 154 7.40 6.24 -17.41
CA LEU A 154 7.97 7.57 -17.17
C LEU A 154 6.90 8.66 -17.05
N SER A 155 5.87 8.63 -17.91
CA SER A 155 4.78 9.61 -17.90
C SER A 155 3.79 9.41 -16.74
N LEU A 156 3.50 8.15 -16.37
CA LEU A 156 2.74 7.85 -15.15
C LEU A 156 3.50 8.29 -13.91
N LEU A 157 4.81 8.08 -13.86
CA LEU A 157 5.68 8.53 -12.77
C LEU A 157 5.74 10.06 -12.71
N LEU A 158 5.79 10.75 -13.86
CA LEU A 158 5.70 12.21 -13.94
C LEU A 158 4.34 12.76 -13.49
N LEU A 159 3.24 12.10 -13.88
CA LEU A 159 1.88 12.48 -13.50
C LEU A 159 1.62 12.21 -12.01
N LEU A 160 2.13 11.09 -11.46
CA LEU A 160 2.11 10.81 -10.03
C LEU A 160 2.98 11.78 -9.24
N LEU A 161 4.16 12.16 -9.75
CA LEU A 161 5.00 13.19 -9.14
C LEU A 161 4.30 14.55 -9.15
N LEU A 162 3.65 14.95 -10.25
CA LEU A 162 2.88 16.20 -10.34
C LEU A 162 1.67 16.20 -9.39
N LEU A 163 0.90 15.11 -9.34
CA LEU A 163 -0.21 14.97 -8.40
C LEU A 163 0.31 14.96 -6.96
N LEU A 164 1.41 14.29 -6.65
CA LEU A 164 1.96 14.29 -5.30
C LEU A 164 2.58 15.65 -4.92
N TYR A 165 3.17 16.39 -5.86
CA TYR A 165 3.68 17.75 -5.63
C TYR A 165 2.56 18.73 -5.33
N ILE A 166 1.43 18.65 -6.04
CA ILE A 166 0.26 19.53 -5.85
C ILE A 166 -0.51 19.19 -4.57
N PHE A 167 -0.50 17.93 -4.12
CA PHE A 167 -1.33 17.49 -2.99
C PHE A 167 -0.57 17.34 -1.65
N PHE A 168 0.77 17.30 -1.64
CA PHE A 168 1.57 17.11 -0.42
C PHE A 168 2.47 18.30 -0.04
N PHE A 169 2.50 19.37 -0.84
CA PHE A 169 3.08 20.68 -0.52
C PHE A 169 2.00 21.74 -0.69
#